data_AF-X1TU79-F1
#
_entry.id   AF-X1TU79-F1
#
_cell.length_a   1.000
_cell.length_b   1.000
_cell.length_c   1.000
_cell.angle_alpha   90.00
_cell.angle_beta   90.00
_cell.angle_gamma   90.00
#
_symmetry.space_group_name_H-M   'P 1'
#
loop_
_entity.id
_entity.type
_entity.pdbx_description
1 polymer ?
#
loop_
_entity_poly.entity_id
_entity_poly.type
_entity_poly.pdbx_seq_one_letter_code
_entity_poly.pdbx_strand_id
1 'polypeptide(L)'
;MAEEKARRRWRIPTGQFIRNYLLEHEEDHPSEIHKSLRAEYGRINQGRKRGERPKPPTFHSFLNYLHQMKLFGLIELSGREESMDLSEVPWLT
;
A
#
# COMPACT_ATOMS: atom_id res chain seq x y z
N MET A 1 -28.72 1.53 2.61
CA MET A 1 -27.96 0.56 1.77
C MET A 1 -27.40 1.14 0.46
N ALA A 2 -28.06 2.12 -0.20
CA ALA A 2 -27.57 2.71 -1.47
C ALA A 2 -26.46 3.77 -1.30
N GLU A 3 -26.49 4.55 -0.21
CA GLU A 3 -25.58 5.68 0.02
C GLU A 3 -24.14 5.26 0.38
N GLU A 4 -23.98 4.10 1.02
CA GLU A 4 -22.68 3.56 1.41
C GLU A 4 -21.86 3.05 0.22
N LYS A 5 -22.53 2.53 -0.83
CA LYS A 5 -21.89 2.12 -2.08
C LYS A 5 -21.35 3.31 -2.89
N ALA A 6 -22.00 4.47 -2.82
CA ALA A 6 -21.59 5.67 -3.55
C ALA A 6 -20.29 6.28 -2.99
N ARG A 7 -20.10 6.27 -1.66
CA ARG A 7 -18.85 6.73 -1.01
C ARG A 7 -17.64 5.84 -1.33
N ARG A 8 -17.86 4.51 -1.49
CA ARG A 8 -16.78 3.54 -1.77
C ARG A 8 -16.15 3.67 -3.16
N ARG A 9 -16.81 4.32 -4.13
CA ARG A 9 -16.27 4.49 -5.49
C ARG A 9 -15.05 5.42 -5.60
N TRP A 10 -14.72 6.14 -4.53
CA TRP A 10 -13.74 7.22 -4.59
C TRP A 10 -12.41 6.89 -3.91
N ARG A 11 -12.28 5.75 -3.23
CA ARG A 11 -11.08 5.42 -2.48
C ARG A 11 -10.77 3.94 -2.57
N ILE A 12 -9.49 3.62 -2.71
CA ILE A 12 -9.03 2.24 -2.74
C ILE A 12 -9.15 1.68 -1.32
N PRO A 13 -9.89 0.58 -1.09
CA PRO A 13 -9.95 -0.06 0.21
C PRO A 13 -8.61 -0.71 0.53
N THR A 14 -7.79 -0.07 1.36
CA THR A 14 -6.39 -0.47 1.63
C THR A 14 -6.25 -1.93 2.05
N GLY A 15 -7.11 -2.44 2.95
CA GLY A 15 -7.05 -3.84 3.36
C GLY A 15 -7.36 -4.84 2.23
N GLN A 16 -8.31 -4.51 1.35
CA GLN A 16 -8.61 -5.36 0.18
C GLN A 16 -7.46 -5.32 -0.83
N PHE A 17 -6.89 -4.13 -1.03
CA PHE A 17 -5.72 -3.96 -1.89
C PHE A 17 -4.55 -4.82 -1.39
N ILE A 18 -4.17 -4.71 -0.11
CA ILE A 18 -3.06 -5.47 0.48
C ILE A 18 -3.32 -6.97 0.35
N ARG A 19 -4.53 -7.43 0.67
CA ARG A 19 -4.90 -8.85 0.51
C ARG A 19 -4.69 -9.33 -0.93
N ASN A 20 -5.20 -8.60 -1.92
CA ASN A 20 -5.07 -9.02 -3.32
C ASN A 20 -3.61 -8.98 -3.79
N TYR A 21 -2.86 -7.97 -3.37
CA TYR A 21 -1.44 -7.86 -3.68
C TYR A 21 -0.65 -9.07 -3.16
N LEU A 22 -0.85 -9.44 -1.89
CA LEU A 22 -0.17 -10.58 -1.26
C LEU A 22 -0.64 -11.92 -1.82
N LEU A 23 -1.88 -12.03 -2.31
CA LEU A 23 -2.32 -13.24 -3.03
C LEU A 23 -1.62 -13.41 -4.37
N GLU A 24 -1.16 -12.32 -5.00
CA GLU A 24 -0.44 -12.34 -6.28
C GLU A 24 1.07 -12.50 -6.11
N HIS A 25 1.65 -11.93 -5.04
CA HIS A 25 3.10 -11.84 -4.84
C HIS A 25 3.63 -12.73 -3.70
N GLU A 26 2.74 -13.39 -2.94
CA GLU A 26 3.02 -14.19 -1.73
C GLU A 26 3.58 -13.37 -0.56
N GLU A 27 4.78 -12.82 -0.70
CA GLU A 27 5.45 -11.94 0.26
C GLU A 27 6.09 -10.72 -0.42
N ASP A 28 6.16 -9.59 0.27
CA ASP A 28 6.86 -8.41 -0.24
C ASP A 28 7.18 -7.41 0.89
N HIS A 29 8.15 -6.53 0.65
CA HIS A 29 8.52 -5.48 1.57
C HIS A 29 7.39 -4.43 1.66
N PRO A 30 7.09 -3.89 2.87
CA PRO A 30 6.05 -2.87 3.04
C PRO A 30 6.20 -1.64 2.13
N SER A 31 7.42 -1.26 1.74
CA SER A 31 7.63 -0.16 0.79
C SER A 31 7.06 -0.45 -0.59
N GLU A 32 7.22 -1.67 -1.10
CA GLU A 32 6.76 -2.06 -2.44
C GLU A 32 5.25 -2.14 -2.49
N ILE A 33 4.63 -2.71 -1.46
CA ILE A 33 3.18 -2.72 -1.30
C ILE A 33 2.63 -1.28 -1.28
N HIS A 34 3.29 -0.35 -0.57
CA HIS A 34 2.88 1.05 -0.53
C HIS A 34 3.07 1.78 -1.86
N LYS A 35 4.20 1.55 -2.55
CA LYS A 35 4.46 2.07 -3.90
C LYS A 35 3.39 1.61 -4.88
N SER A 36 3.03 0.32 -4.85
CA SER A 36 1.98 -0.26 -5.68
C SER A 36 0.61 0.36 -5.38
N LEU A 37 0.26 0.53 -4.09
CA LEU A 37 -0.97 1.22 -3.69
C LEU A 37 -1.00 2.65 -4.23
N ARG A 38 0.12 3.37 -4.17
CA ARG A 38 0.23 4.74 -4.69
C ARG A 38 0.06 4.78 -6.21
N ALA A 39 0.61 3.81 -6.92
CA ALA A 39 0.42 3.66 -8.37
C ALA A 39 -1.06 3.44 -8.72
N GLU A 40 -1.77 2.61 -7.96
CA GLU A 40 -3.21 2.39 -8.13
C GLU A 40 -4.02 3.68 -7.90
N TYR A 41 -3.68 4.46 -6.86
CA TYR A 41 -4.23 5.81 -6.69
C TYR A 41 -3.94 6.71 -7.91
N GLY A 42 -2.76 6.58 -8.52
CA GLY A 42 -2.39 7.27 -9.76
C GLY A 42 -3.32 6.91 -10.92
N ARG A 43 -3.56 5.61 -11.13
CA ARG A 43 -4.45 5.08 -12.18
C ARG A 43 -5.87 5.60 -12.03
N ILE A 44 -6.46 5.52 -10.83
CA ILE A 44 -7.85 6.01 -10.62
C ILE A 44 -7.97 7.53 -10.70
N ASN A 45 -6.86 8.26 -10.49
CA ASN A 45 -6.80 9.71 -10.58
C ASN A 45 -6.53 10.21 -12.00
N GLN A 46 -6.26 9.31 -12.95
CA GLN A 46 -6.06 9.67 -14.35
C GLN A 46 -7.34 10.34 -14.88
N GLY A 47 -7.17 11.50 -15.52
CA GLY A 47 -8.28 12.32 -16.01
C GLY A 47 -9.01 13.16 -14.95
N ARG A 48 -8.69 13.04 -13.65
CA ARG A 48 -9.32 13.87 -12.59
C ARG A 48 -8.63 15.20 -12.41
N LYS A 49 -9.42 16.24 -12.09
CA LYS A 49 -8.91 17.55 -11.68
C LYS A 49 -8.25 17.47 -10.30
N ARG A 50 -7.26 18.33 -10.03
CA ARG A 50 -6.42 18.27 -8.82
C ARG A 50 -7.22 18.26 -7.50
N GLY A 51 -8.35 18.95 -7.43
CA GLY A 51 -9.22 19.00 -6.24
C GLY A 51 -10.11 17.78 -6.02
N GLU A 52 -10.29 16.93 -7.04
CA GLU A 52 -11.15 15.74 -7.01
C GLU A 52 -10.36 14.45 -6.79
N ARG A 53 -9.02 14.56 -6.70
CA ARG A 53 -8.12 13.42 -6.57
C ARG A 53 -8.12 12.90 -5.14
N PRO A 54 -8.67 11.70 -4.88
CA PRO A 54 -8.40 11.00 -3.63
C PRO A 54 -6.89 10.86 -3.42
N LYS A 55 -6.46 11.19 -2.20
CA LYS A 55 -5.06 11.09 -1.80
C LYS A 55 -4.77 9.66 -1.31
N PRO A 56 -3.64 9.06 -1.70
CA PRO A 56 -3.16 7.84 -1.09
C PRO A 56 -2.82 8.08 0.40
N PRO A 57 -2.84 7.04 1.24
CA PRO A 57 -2.32 7.13 2.60
C PRO A 57 -0.82 7.47 2.59
N THR A 58 -0.36 8.21 3.60
CA THR A 58 1.08 8.40 3.82
C THR A 58 1.73 7.06 4.17
N PHE A 59 3.06 6.96 3.99
CA PHE A 59 3.77 5.74 4.33
C PHE A 59 3.64 5.40 5.83
N HIS A 60 3.74 6.41 6.71
CA HIS A 60 3.55 6.20 8.15
C HIS A 60 2.14 5.69 8.50
N SER A 61 1.09 6.29 7.94
CA SER A 61 -0.28 5.79 8.15
C SER A 61 -0.48 4.38 7.58
N PHE A 62 0.19 4.05 6.49
CA PHE A 62 0.19 2.71 5.90
C PHE A 62 0.88 1.68 6.81
N LEU A 63 2.05 2.00 7.37
CA LEU A 63 2.74 1.13 8.33
C LEU A 63 1.91 0.90 9.60
N ASN A 64 1.26 1.95 10.12
CA ASN A 64 0.34 1.80 11.25
C ASN A 64 -0.82 0.86 10.90
N TYR A 65 -1.33 0.92 9.66
CA TYR A 65 -2.38 0.02 9.20
C TYR A 65 -1.90 -1.44 9.08
N LEU A 66 -0.71 -1.67 8.52
CA LEU A 66 -0.09 -3.00 8.49
C LEU A 66 0.12 -3.55 9.91
N HIS A 67 0.58 -2.71 10.84
CA HIS A 67 0.73 -3.11 12.23
C HIS A 67 -0.61 -3.57 12.83
N GLN A 68 -1.70 -2.86 12.58
CA GLN A 68 -3.03 -3.30 13.02
C GLN A 68 -3.43 -4.63 12.36
N MET A 69 -3.19 -4.81 11.06
CA MET A 69 -3.45 -6.10 10.38
C MET A 69 -2.67 -7.26 11.00
N LYS A 70 -1.42 -7.02 11.39
CA LYS A 70 -0.60 -8.00 12.13
C LYS A 70 -1.22 -8.35 13.48
N LEU A 71 -1.66 -7.36 14.25
CA LEU A 71 -2.32 -7.59 15.54
C LEU A 71 -3.61 -8.43 15.41
N PHE A 72 -4.32 -8.31 14.29
CA PHE A 72 -5.50 -9.12 13.98
C PHE A 72 -5.17 -10.49 13.36
N GLY A 73 -3.88 -10.85 13.19
CA GLY A 73 -3.47 -12.10 12.56
C GLY A 73 -3.81 -12.20 11.07
N LEU A 74 -3.97 -11.06 10.39
CA LEU A 74 -4.30 -11.01 8.95
C LEU A 74 -3.06 -11.04 8.07
N ILE A 75 -1.91 -10.67 8.62
CA ILE A 75 -0.60 -10.73 7.96
C ILE A 75 0.45 -11.18 8.98
N GLU A 76 1.51 -11.78 8.48
CA GLU A 76 2.69 -12.14 9.26
C GLU A 76 3.92 -11.44 8.68
N LEU A 77 4.85 -11.05 9.55
CA LEU A 77 6.14 -10.52 9.11
C LEU A 77 7.10 -11.69 9.00
N SER A 78 7.68 -11.90 7.83
CA SER A 78 8.63 -13.01 7.59
C SER A 78 9.93 -12.84 8.38
N GLY A 79 10.26 -11.62 8.84
CA GLY A 79 11.49 -11.33 9.58
C GLY A 79 12.76 -11.38 8.72
N ARG A 80 12.62 -11.59 7.41
CA ARG A 80 13.73 -11.49 6.45
C ARG A 80 14.08 -10.02 6.26
N GLU A 81 15.31 -9.66 6.58
CA GLU A 81 15.87 -8.38 6.16
C GLU A 81 16.18 -8.45 4.67
N GLU A 82 15.76 -7.44 3.90
CA GLU A 82 16.26 -7.25 2.55
C GLU A 82 17.77 -6.97 2.64
N SER A 83 18.57 -7.81 1.98
CA SER A 83 19.99 -7.54 1.82
C SER A 83 20.15 -6.25 1.03
N MET A 84 20.67 -5.19 1.66
CA MET A 84 21.04 -3.97 0.95
C MET A 84 22.13 -4.32 -0.07
N ASP A 85 21.84 -4.13 -1.36
CA ASP A 85 22.90 -4.15 -2.36
C ASP A 85 23.75 -2.90 -2.17
N LEU A 86 24.98 -3.09 -1.68
CA LEU A 86 25.94 -2.01 -1.45
C LEU A 86 26.28 -1.25 -2.75
N SER A 87 25.97 -1.81 -3.93
CA SER A 87 26.10 -1.11 -5.22
C SER A 87 25.14 0.08 -5.38
N GLU A 88 24.00 0.08 -4.68
CA GLU A 88 23.02 1.18 -4.68
C GLU A 88 23.40 2.32 -3.71
N VAL A 89 24.45 2.13 -2.91
CA VAL A 89 24.82 3.02 -1.81
C VAL A 89 26.33 3.35 -1.87
N PRO A 90 26.81 4.01 -2.94
CA PRO A 90 28.25 4.18 -3.22
C PRO A 90 29.02 5.03 -2.18
N TRP A 91 28.33 5.61 -1.20
CA TRP A 91 28.92 6.37 -0.09
C TRP A 91 29.14 5.53 1.19
N LEU A 92 28.87 4.22 1.16
CA LEU A 92 29.17 3.29 2.26
C LEU A 92 30.49 2.51 2.07
N THR A 93 31.21 2.73 0.97
CA THR A 93 32.57 2.21 0.67
C THR A 93 33.61 3.30 0.74
#